data_AF-A0A6P8ZE95-F1
#
_entry.id   AF-A0A6P8ZE95-F1
#
_cell.length_a   1.000
_cell.length_b   1.000
_cell.length_c   1.000
_cell.angle_alpha   90.00
_cell.angle_beta   90.00
_cell.angle_gamma   90.00
#
_symmetry.space_group_name_H-M   'P 1'
#
loop_
_entity.id
_entity.type
_entity.pdbx_description
1 polymer ?
#
loop_
_entity_poly.entity_id
_entity_poly.type
_entity_poly.pdbx_seq_one_letter_code
_entity_poly.pdbx_strand_id
1 'polypeptide(L)'
;MDYKQKYARLKHRVKNYVLENTSIIDEVCLLQAELAAARSERLYLIEKLMFYEGLDKSAIGQIPLSNDSRELTHKYTGEKQIIAKKINKHKIKEISKVPPKTSMFPLKLHNILIHTLGEILPANPNFHTSQWIYPVGYVATRIYAHPRDPRKKCVFTCKILNNAGVPQFQLIPDNDLDGVFFGETANICHQELLNSIQGSMKDTSRVSLQAKGESFFGLSNSRVQSLLLSDPRIEQCVKFKGYSNDNINEMYENTDPTLSFAELQIYLT
;
A
#
# COMPACT_ATOMS: atom_id res chain seq x y z
N MET A 1 -18.95 -53.31 6.51
CA MET A 1 -18.72 -51.83 6.46
C MET A 1 -19.65 -51.26 5.40
N ASP A 2 -20.75 -50.64 5.81
CA ASP A 2 -21.86 -50.31 4.92
C ASP A 2 -21.54 -49.12 4.00
N TYR A 3 -21.31 -49.42 2.71
CA TYR A 3 -20.99 -48.44 1.66
C TYR A 3 -22.03 -47.32 1.58
N LYS A 4 -23.30 -47.62 1.88
CA LYS A 4 -24.39 -46.63 1.90
C LYS A 4 -24.15 -45.53 2.94
N GLN A 5 -23.64 -45.90 4.11
CA GLN A 5 -23.37 -44.94 5.19
C GLN A 5 -22.18 -44.03 4.86
N LYS A 6 -21.13 -44.56 4.21
CA LYS A 6 -19.99 -43.77 3.73
C LYS A 6 -20.41 -42.78 2.63
N TYR A 7 -21.21 -43.24 1.67
CA TYR A 7 -21.77 -42.40 0.62
C TYR A 7 -22.64 -41.27 1.18
N ALA A 8 -23.52 -41.57 2.15
CA ALA A 8 -24.36 -40.57 2.79
C ALA A 8 -23.54 -39.49 3.54
N ARG A 9 -22.49 -39.90 4.27
CA ARG A 9 -21.57 -38.97 4.95
C ARG A 9 -20.82 -38.08 3.95
N LEU A 10 -20.32 -38.67 2.86
CA LEU A 10 -19.61 -37.90 1.83
C LEU A 10 -20.55 -36.91 1.13
N LYS A 11 -21.76 -37.34 0.77
CA LYS A 11 -22.80 -36.50 0.17
C LYS A 11 -23.18 -35.32 1.08
N HIS A 12 -23.35 -35.58 2.38
CA HIS A 12 -23.64 -34.53 3.35
C HIS A 12 -22.46 -33.54 3.46
N ARG A 13 -21.22 -34.04 3.51
CA ARG A 13 -20.03 -33.19 3.59
C ARG A 13 -19.86 -32.32 2.35
N VAL A 14 -20.05 -32.88 1.14
CA VAL A 14 -20.02 -32.12 -0.11
C VAL A 14 -21.11 -31.04 -0.12
N LYS A 15 -22.33 -31.37 0.34
CA LYS A 15 -23.42 -30.39 0.43
C LYS A 15 -23.06 -29.23 1.37
N ASN A 16 -22.47 -29.52 2.53
CA ASN A 16 -22.05 -28.49 3.47
C ASN A 16 -20.95 -27.60 2.88
N TYR A 17 -19.94 -28.19 2.22
CA TYR A 17 -18.90 -27.42 1.53
C TYR A 17 -19.47 -26.50 0.45
N VAL A 18 -20.43 -26.96 -0.35
CA VAL A 18 -21.06 -26.12 -1.37
C VAL A 18 -21.79 -24.94 -0.73
N LEU A 19 -22.53 -25.17 0.36
CA LEU A 19 -23.25 -24.10 1.06
C LEU A 19 -22.31 -23.08 1.69
N GLU A 20 -21.23 -23.53 2.33
CA GLU A 20 -20.20 -22.68 2.89
C GLU A 20 -19.54 -21.84 1.79
N ASN A 21 -19.17 -22.46 0.67
CA ASN A 21 -18.63 -21.74 -0.48
C ASN A 21 -19.60 -20.72 -1.06
N THR A 22 -20.90 -21.03 -1.14
CA THR A 22 -21.91 -20.05 -1.58
C THR A 22 -21.99 -18.86 -0.63
N SER A 23 -21.99 -19.11 0.69
CA SER A 23 -21.99 -18.03 1.70
C SER A 23 -20.75 -17.14 1.61
N ILE A 24 -19.57 -17.73 1.38
CA ILE A 24 -18.32 -16.97 1.21
C ILE A 24 -18.38 -16.11 -0.06
N ILE A 25 -18.90 -16.66 -1.17
CA ILE A 25 -19.06 -15.91 -2.42
C ILE A 25 -19.99 -14.70 -2.22
N ASP A 26 -21.11 -14.89 -1.53
CA ASP A 26 -22.05 -13.81 -1.23
C ASP A 26 -21.38 -12.71 -0.40
N GLU A 27 -20.57 -13.07 0.61
CA GLU A 27 -19.81 -12.13 1.43
C GLU A 27 -18.74 -11.39 0.61
N VAL A 28 -18.00 -12.08 -0.26
CA VAL A 28 -17.01 -11.45 -1.16
C VAL A 28 -17.69 -10.46 -2.10
N CYS A 29 -18.84 -10.80 -2.68
CA CYS A 29 -19.58 -9.88 -3.54
C CYS A 29 -20.03 -8.62 -2.81
N LEU A 30 -20.50 -8.75 -1.55
CA LEU A 30 -20.85 -7.60 -0.73
C LEU A 30 -19.64 -6.71 -0.43
N LEU A 31 -18.52 -7.31 -0.03
CA LEU A 31 -17.28 -6.58 0.25
C LEU A 31 -16.73 -5.87 -0.99
N GLN A 32 -16.80 -6.50 -2.17
CA GLN A 32 -16.41 -5.88 -3.43
C GLN A 32 -17.27 -4.65 -3.76
N ALA A 33 -18.58 -4.73 -3.54
CA ALA A 33 -19.49 -3.60 -3.77
C ALA A 33 -19.23 -2.45 -2.79
N GLU A 34 -19.03 -2.76 -1.50
CA GLU A 34 -18.70 -1.76 -0.48
C GLU A 34 -17.35 -1.09 -0.77
N LEU A 35 -16.33 -1.87 -1.17
CA LEU A 35 -15.03 -1.35 -1.53
C LEU A 35 -15.09 -0.46 -2.78
N ALA A 36 -15.92 -0.80 -3.76
CA ALA A 36 -16.16 0.06 -4.92
C ALA A 36 -16.82 1.39 -4.54
N ALA A 37 -17.79 1.36 -3.61
CA ALA A 37 -18.43 2.57 -3.08
C ALA A 37 -17.44 3.43 -2.25
N ALA A 38 -16.63 2.80 -1.41
CA ALA A 38 -15.61 3.51 -0.65
C ALA A 38 -14.54 4.16 -1.56
N ARG A 39 -14.18 3.50 -2.67
CA ARG A 39 -13.28 4.07 -3.68
C ARG A 39 -13.87 5.29 -4.37
N SER A 40 -15.15 5.25 -4.75
CA SER A 40 -15.80 6.40 -5.40
C SER A 40 -15.98 7.57 -4.44
N GLU A 41 -16.32 7.30 -3.17
CA GLU A 41 -16.38 8.33 -2.12
C GLU A 41 -15.02 8.98 -1.87
N ARG A 42 -13.95 8.18 -1.76
CA ARG A 42 -12.57 8.69 -1.62
C ARG A 42 -12.23 9.65 -2.77
N LEU A 43 -12.50 9.26 -4.01
CA LEU A 43 -12.22 10.09 -5.18
C LEU A 43 -13.01 11.40 -5.15
N TYR A 44 -14.30 11.35 -4.80
CA TYR A 44 -15.14 12.53 -4.65
C TYR A 44 -14.61 13.51 -3.58
N LEU A 45 -14.20 12.98 -2.42
CA LEU A 45 -13.66 13.80 -1.34
C LEU A 45 -12.31 14.44 -1.71
N ILE A 46 -11.46 13.71 -2.43
CA ILE A 46 -10.20 14.23 -2.96
C ILE A 46 -10.47 15.37 -3.96
N GLU A 47 -11.37 15.17 -4.92
CA GLU A 47 -11.73 16.22 -5.89
C GLU A 47 -12.28 17.47 -5.18
N LYS A 48 -13.13 17.27 -4.17
CA LYS A 48 -13.70 18.35 -3.36
C LYS A 48 -12.63 19.10 -2.56
N LEU A 49 -11.66 18.39 -1.97
CA LEU A 49 -10.55 19.00 -1.24
C LEU A 49 -9.67 19.84 -2.17
N MET A 50 -9.34 19.31 -3.36
CA MET A 50 -8.56 20.04 -4.37
C MET A 50 -9.23 21.37 -4.78
N PHE A 51 -10.56 21.38 -4.91
CA PHE A 51 -11.31 22.60 -5.19
C PHE A 51 -11.13 23.68 -4.11
N TYR A 52 -11.13 23.30 -2.83
CA TYR A 52 -10.90 24.25 -1.73
C TYR A 52 -9.44 24.70 -1.61
N GLU A 53 -8.49 23.87 -2.05
CA GLU A 53 -7.06 24.19 -2.05
C GLU A 53 -6.61 24.97 -3.30
N GLY A 54 -7.47 25.20 -4.29
CA GLY A 54 -7.18 25.98 -5.50
C GLY A 54 -6.25 25.27 -6.50
N LEU A 55 -6.22 23.93 -6.49
CA LEU A 55 -5.40 23.11 -7.40
C LEU A 55 -6.20 22.69 -8.64
N ASP A 56 -5.69 22.96 -9.85
CA ASP A 56 -6.37 22.65 -11.11
C ASP A 56 -6.47 21.13 -11.41
N LYS A 57 -7.57 20.74 -12.07
CA LYS A 57 -7.94 19.35 -12.43
C LYS A 57 -6.93 18.61 -13.33
N SER A 58 -5.96 19.32 -13.89
CA SER A 58 -4.99 18.83 -14.88
C SER A 58 -3.95 17.84 -14.35
N ALA A 59 -3.91 17.60 -13.03
CA ALA A 59 -2.93 16.69 -12.40
C ALA A 59 -3.33 15.20 -12.45
N ILE A 60 -4.55 14.86 -12.87
CA ILE A 60 -5.01 13.47 -13.00
C ILE A 60 -5.21 13.17 -14.48
N GLY A 61 -4.16 12.63 -15.11
CA GLY A 61 -4.26 12.02 -16.45
C GLY A 61 -5.38 10.97 -16.44
N GLN A 62 -6.19 10.99 -17.50
CA GLN A 62 -7.30 10.09 -17.78
C GLN A 62 -7.05 8.69 -17.21
N ILE A 63 -7.77 8.33 -16.15
CA ILE A 63 -7.90 6.94 -15.71
C ILE A 63 -8.74 6.27 -16.80
N PRO A 64 -8.20 5.36 -17.62
CA PRO A 64 -9.05 4.55 -18.45
C PRO A 64 -9.84 3.67 -17.48
N LEU A 65 -11.14 3.96 -17.33
CA LEU A 65 -12.11 2.92 -17.00
C LEU A 65 -12.07 1.94 -18.18
N SER A 66 -11.16 0.98 -18.14
CA SER A 66 -11.14 -0.14 -19.07
C SER A 66 -11.40 -1.41 -18.27
N ASN A 67 -12.68 -1.79 -18.29
CA ASN A 67 -13.23 -3.14 -18.32
C ASN A 67 -12.45 -4.22 -17.55
N ASP A 68 -13.06 -4.67 -16.45
CA ASP A 68 -13.22 -6.11 -16.28
C ASP A 68 -14.70 -6.41 -15.97
N SER A 69 -15.52 -6.18 -17.00
CA SER A 69 -16.74 -6.94 -17.20
C SER A 69 -16.34 -8.37 -17.57
N ARG A 70 -15.96 -9.17 -16.57
CA ARG A 70 -16.07 -10.63 -16.68
C ARG A 70 -17.28 -11.04 -15.89
N GLU A 71 -18.42 -10.88 -16.55
CA GLU A 71 -19.62 -11.64 -16.26
C GLU A 71 -19.28 -13.13 -16.21
N LEU A 72 -19.18 -13.69 -15.01
CA LEU A 72 -19.51 -15.10 -14.81
C LEU A 72 -21.02 -15.16 -14.58
N THR A 73 -21.76 -15.10 -15.69
CA THR A 73 -23.18 -15.44 -15.75
C THR A 73 -23.37 -16.93 -15.50
N HIS A 74 -23.34 -17.36 -14.24
CA HIS A 74 -24.00 -18.60 -13.84
C HIS A 74 -25.33 -18.28 -13.18
N LYS A 75 -26.39 -18.44 -13.98
CA LYS A 75 -27.79 -18.39 -13.57
C LYS A 75 -28.03 -19.31 -12.38
N TYR A 76 -28.24 -18.75 -11.20
CA TYR A 76 -29.04 -19.37 -10.15
C TYR A 76 -30.23 -18.46 -9.85
N THR A 77 -31.40 -18.93 -10.29
CA THR A 77 -32.71 -18.41 -9.92
C THR A 77 -32.96 -18.71 -8.45
N GLY A 78 -32.98 -17.66 -7.63
CA GLY A 78 -33.36 -17.72 -6.21
C GLY A 78 -33.80 -16.34 -5.76
N GLU A 79 -35.00 -16.26 -5.18
CA GLU A 79 -35.76 -15.04 -4.91
C GLU A 79 -35.05 -14.06 -3.97
N LYS A 80 -35.08 -12.78 -4.34
CA LYS A 80 -34.65 -11.66 -3.51
C LYS A 80 -35.56 -11.53 -2.28
N GLN A 81 -35.02 -11.74 -1.08
CA GLN A 81 -35.55 -11.13 0.14
C GLN A 81 -34.55 -10.11 0.69
N ILE A 82 -34.88 -8.85 0.47
CA ILE A 82 -34.20 -7.69 1.02
C ILE A 82 -34.58 -7.61 2.50
N ILE A 83 -33.67 -7.99 3.40
CA ILE A 83 -33.83 -7.73 4.84
C ILE A 83 -33.01 -6.48 5.17
N ALA A 84 -33.68 -5.33 5.16
CA ALA A 84 -33.13 -4.08 5.68
C ALA A 84 -32.97 -4.18 7.20
N LYS A 85 -31.74 -4.40 7.69
CA LYS A 85 -31.42 -4.25 9.11
C LYS A 85 -31.06 -2.78 9.38
N LYS A 86 -31.98 -2.08 10.06
CA LYS A 86 -31.75 -0.79 10.73
C LYS A 86 -30.58 -0.92 11.71
N ILE A 87 -29.48 -0.22 11.46
CA ILE A 87 -28.42 -0.03 12.45
C ILE A 87 -28.80 1.16 13.33
N ASN A 88 -28.93 0.90 14.63
CA ASN A 88 -29.22 1.87 15.68
C ASN A 88 -28.10 2.92 15.79
N LYS A 89 -28.47 4.20 15.65
CA LYS A 89 -27.62 5.34 16.00
C LYS A 89 -27.37 5.34 17.51
N HIS A 90 -26.25 4.76 17.95
CA HIS A 90 -25.73 5.04 19.28
C HIS A 90 -25.07 6.42 19.30
N LYS A 91 -25.70 7.31 20.08
CA LYS A 91 -25.28 8.66 20.41
C LYS A 91 -23.94 8.60 21.16
N ILE A 92 -22.84 8.96 20.50
CA ILE A 92 -21.53 9.05 21.14
C ILE A 92 -21.56 10.22 22.12
N LYS A 93 -21.35 9.92 23.40
CA LYS A 93 -21.18 10.91 24.47
C LYS A 93 -19.81 11.58 24.31
N GLU A 94 -19.79 12.91 24.37
CA GLU A 94 -18.57 13.73 24.43
C GLU A 94 -17.63 13.22 25.54
N ILE A 95 -16.43 12.81 25.14
CA ILE A 95 -15.32 12.55 26.06
C ILE A 95 -14.40 13.76 26.01
N SER A 96 -14.23 14.34 27.20
CA SER A 96 -13.29 15.37 27.64
C SER A 96 -12.12 15.70 26.69
N LYS A 97 -12.06 16.97 26.28
CA LYS A 97 -10.93 17.62 25.60
C LYS A 97 -9.64 17.48 26.42
N VAL A 98 -8.82 16.50 26.07
CA VAL A 98 -7.37 16.53 26.32
C VAL A 98 -6.74 17.33 25.17
N PRO A 99 -5.85 18.31 25.42
CA PRO A 99 -5.32 19.15 24.36
C PRO A 99 -4.60 18.30 23.29
N PRO A 100 -4.83 18.55 21.99
CA PRO A 100 -4.23 17.75 20.94
C PRO A 100 -2.72 17.99 20.93
N LYS A 101 -1.92 16.94 21.18
CA LYS A 101 -0.54 16.92 20.70
C LYS A 101 -0.62 17.12 19.19
N THR A 102 -0.09 18.26 18.75
CA THR A 102 -0.01 18.75 17.37
C THR A 102 0.04 17.63 16.34
N SER A 103 -0.98 17.55 15.47
CA SER A 103 -1.05 16.58 14.37
C SER A 103 0.08 16.85 13.38
N MET A 104 1.21 16.16 13.57
CA MET A 104 2.41 16.27 12.73
C MET A 104 2.29 15.49 11.41
N PHE A 105 1.23 14.68 11.28
CA PHE A 105 0.95 13.84 10.12
C PHE A 105 -0.40 14.21 9.49
N PRO A 106 -0.56 14.01 8.18
CA PRO A 106 0.42 13.44 7.25
C PRO A 106 1.54 14.42 6.89
N LEU A 107 2.79 13.93 6.79
CA LEU A 107 3.96 14.73 6.41
C LEU A 107 4.14 14.69 4.89
N LYS A 108 3.78 15.79 4.22
CA LYS A 108 3.96 15.94 2.77
C LYS A 108 5.42 16.28 2.45
N LEU A 109 6.05 15.41 1.66
CA LEU A 109 7.34 15.62 1.01
C LEU A 109 7.09 15.68 -0.51
N HIS A 110 8.13 15.86 -1.34
CA HIS A 110 8.00 16.11 -2.79
C HIS A 110 7.09 15.10 -3.52
N ASN A 111 7.54 13.85 -3.65
CA ASN A 111 6.83 12.75 -4.32
C ASN A 111 6.40 11.65 -3.35
N ILE A 112 6.48 11.90 -2.04
CA ILE A 112 6.09 10.96 -1.00
C ILE A 112 5.32 11.67 0.12
N LEU A 113 4.29 11.00 0.66
CA LEU A 113 3.46 11.45 1.77
C LEU A 113 3.59 10.44 2.91
N ILE A 114 4.16 10.83 4.04
CA ILE A 114 4.28 9.96 5.20
C ILE A 114 3.00 10.05 6.02
N HIS A 115 2.30 8.94 6.24
CA HIS A 115 1.07 8.88 7.03
C HIS A 115 1.36 8.62 8.50
N THR A 116 2.32 7.73 8.77
CA THR A 116 2.77 7.41 10.12
C THR A 116 4.20 6.90 10.07
N LEU A 117 5.03 7.31 11.04
CA LEU A 117 6.39 6.80 11.18
C LEU A 117 6.44 5.41 11.79
N GLY A 118 5.39 4.95 12.48
CA GLY A 118 5.42 3.67 13.18
C GLY A 118 6.21 3.69 14.49
N GLU A 119 6.67 2.51 14.91
CA GLU A 119 7.29 2.27 16.21
C GLU A 119 8.70 1.69 16.06
N ILE A 120 9.70 2.29 16.71
CA ILE A 120 11.05 1.74 16.78
C ILE A 120 11.05 0.53 17.74
N LEU A 121 11.65 -0.59 17.30
CA LEU A 121 11.86 -1.80 18.10
C LEU A 121 13.36 -2.01 18.41
N PRO A 122 13.92 -1.39 19.47
CA PRO A 122 15.36 -1.44 19.73
C PRO A 122 15.84 -2.83 20.16
N ALA A 123 15.00 -3.55 20.90
CA ALA A 123 15.30 -4.90 21.39
C ALA A 123 15.51 -5.91 20.26
N ASN A 124 15.01 -5.62 19.05
CA ASN A 124 15.16 -6.50 17.91
C ASN A 124 16.18 -5.93 16.90
N PRO A 125 17.36 -6.58 16.76
CA PRO A 125 18.43 -6.10 15.89
C PRO A 125 18.15 -6.28 14.39
N ASN A 126 17.02 -6.87 14.01
CA ASN A 126 16.61 -6.97 12.59
C ASN A 126 15.95 -5.68 12.09
N PHE A 127 15.46 -4.82 12.99
CA PHE A 127 14.75 -3.58 12.63
C PHE A 127 15.66 -2.35 12.55
N HIS A 128 16.97 -2.53 12.61
CA HIS A 128 17.93 -1.45 12.41
C HIS A 128 19.28 -1.97 11.90
N THR A 129 19.92 -1.16 11.06
CA THR A 129 21.28 -1.37 10.56
C THR A 129 22.19 -0.26 11.10
N SER A 130 23.43 -0.17 10.64
CA SER A 130 24.29 0.95 11.03
C SER A 130 23.76 2.31 10.57
N GLN A 131 23.10 2.36 9.40
CA GLN A 131 22.66 3.62 8.78
C GLN A 131 21.14 3.81 8.76
N TRP A 132 20.35 2.81 9.14
CA TRP A 132 18.89 2.84 8.96
C TRP A 132 18.15 2.30 10.17
N ILE A 133 16.99 2.91 10.45
CA ILE A 133 15.98 2.42 11.38
C ILE A 133 14.75 2.04 10.56
N TYR A 134 14.15 0.89 10.87
CA TYR A 134 12.95 0.36 10.21
C TYR A 134 11.82 0.26 11.24
N PRO A 135 11.01 1.31 11.41
CA PRO A 135 9.95 1.29 12.41
C PRO A 135 8.77 0.42 11.95
N VAL A 136 8.20 -0.33 12.88
CA VAL A 136 7.03 -1.19 12.63
C VAL A 136 5.76 -0.35 12.55
N GLY A 137 4.92 -0.61 11.56
CA GLY A 137 3.72 0.18 11.32
C GLY A 137 3.97 1.48 10.57
N TYR A 138 5.18 1.69 10.03
CA TYR A 138 5.47 2.77 9.09
C TYR A 138 4.55 2.66 7.87
N VAL A 139 3.93 3.78 7.47
CA VAL A 139 3.09 3.86 6.27
C VAL A 139 3.38 5.16 5.52
N ALA A 140 3.69 5.04 4.23
CA ALA A 140 3.87 6.16 3.33
C ALA A 140 3.19 5.91 1.98
N THR A 141 2.95 6.97 1.23
CA THR A 141 2.44 6.91 -0.14
C THR A 141 3.40 7.58 -1.09
N ARG A 142 3.87 6.87 -2.13
CA ARG A 142 4.77 7.42 -3.17
C ARG A 142 4.11 7.36 -4.53
N ILE A 143 4.26 8.41 -5.34
CA ILE A 143 3.83 8.41 -6.74
C ILE A 143 5.02 8.01 -7.62
N TYR A 144 4.84 6.98 -8.46
CA TYR A 144 5.89 6.50 -9.35
C TYR A 144 5.29 5.84 -10.62
N ALA A 145 6.08 5.17 -11.45
CA ALA A 145 5.60 4.49 -12.66
C ALA A 145 4.80 3.21 -12.35
N HIS A 146 3.79 2.95 -13.17
CA HIS A 146 2.96 1.76 -13.04
C HIS A 146 3.73 0.49 -13.47
N PRO A 147 3.67 -0.62 -12.70
CA PRO A 147 4.55 -1.77 -12.93
C PRO A 147 4.37 -2.47 -14.29
N ARG A 148 3.15 -2.41 -14.86
CA ARG A 148 2.81 -3.02 -16.16
C ARG A 148 2.74 -2.03 -17.32
N ASP A 149 2.74 -0.74 -17.03
CA ASP A 149 2.65 0.31 -18.04
C ASP A 149 3.48 1.51 -17.56
N PRO A 150 4.80 1.48 -17.75
CA PRO A 150 5.73 2.47 -17.18
C PRO A 150 5.44 3.93 -17.57
N ARG A 151 4.60 4.15 -18.59
CA ARG A 151 4.16 5.47 -19.06
C ARG A 151 3.01 6.06 -18.23
N LYS A 152 2.38 5.28 -17.35
CA LYS A 152 1.33 5.73 -16.44
C LYS A 152 1.87 5.91 -15.03
N LYS A 153 1.34 6.89 -14.31
CA LYS A 153 1.58 7.04 -12.88
C LYS A 153 0.79 6.00 -12.10
N CYS A 154 1.39 5.49 -11.03
CA CYS A 154 0.79 4.65 -10.03
C CYS A 154 1.10 5.25 -8.65
N VAL A 155 0.13 5.16 -7.75
CA VAL A 155 0.30 5.51 -6.35
C VAL A 155 0.64 4.23 -5.61
N PHE A 156 1.72 4.20 -4.85
CA PHE A 156 2.10 3.04 -4.05
C PHE A 156 1.93 3.32 -2.57
N THR A 157 1.38 2.38 -1.82
CA THR A 157 1.43 2.38 -0.36
C THR A 157 2.64 1.55 0.10
N CYS A 158 3.60 2.22 0.74
CA CYS A 158 4.78 1.62 1.34
C CYS A 158 4.47 1.28 2.81
N LYS A 159 4.74 0.04 3.24
CA LYS A 159 4.55 -0.39 4.64
C LYS A 159 5.79 -1.12 5.16
N ILE A 160 6.05 -0.97 6.46
CA ILE A 160 7.02 -1.80 7.19
C ILE A 160 6.26 -2.51 8.31
N LEU A 161 6.23 -3.83 8.26
CA LEU A 161 5.51 -4.69 9.20
C LEU A 161 6.49 -5.53 10.01
N ASN A 162 6.01 -6.07 11.12
CA ASN A 162 6.73 -7.08 11.89
C ASN A 162 6.21 -8.46 11.52
N ASN A 163 7.03 -9.25 10.83
CA ASN A 163 6.74 -10.63 10.50
C ASN A 163 7.60 -11.56 11.37
N ALA A 164 7.07 -12.02 12.49
CA ALA A 164 7.74 -12.94 13.42
C ALA A 164 9.16 -12.47 13.87
N GLY A 165 9.34 -11.18 14.09
CA GLY A 165 10.62 -10.59 14.50
C GLY A 165 11.56 -10.25 13.35
N VAL A 166 11.08 -10.29 12.10
CA VAL A 166 11.81 -9.85 10.90
C VAL A 166 11.02 -8.70 10.26
N PRO A 167 11.68 -7.63 9.78
CA PRO A 167 10.98 -6.59 9.03
C PRO A 167 10.42 -7.15 7.73
N GLN A 168 9.15 -6.86 7.45
CA GLN A 168 8.55 -7.13 6.15
C GLN A 168 8.18 -5.81 5.50
N PHE A 169 8.90 -5.48 4.43
CA PHE A 169 8.60 -4.35 3.58
C PHE A 169 7.51 -4.77 2.60
N GLN A 170 6.55 -3.89 2.36
CA GLN A 170 5.51 -4.09 1.36
C GLN A 170 5.35 -2.83 0.52
N LEU A 171 5.19 -3.01 -0.77
CA LEU A 171 4.88 -1.98 -1.74
C LEU A 171 3.62 -2.37 -2.51
N ILE A 172 2.53 -1.66 -2.25
CA ILE A 172 1.19 -2.00 -2.72
C ILE A 172 0.77 -0.97 -3.77
N PRO A 173 0.67 -1.33 -5.05
CA PRO A 173 0.13 -0.43 -6.08
C PRO A 173 -1.36 -0.15 -5.82
N ASP A 174 -1.76 1.11 -5.96
CA ASP A 174 -3.17 1.51 -5.86
C ASP A 174 -3.94 0.83 -7.02
N ASN A 175 -5.12 0.30 -6.70
CA ASN A 175 -5.97 -0.48 -7.61
C ASN A 175 -5.45 -1.84 -8.10
N ASP A 176 -4.34 -2.37 -7.57
CA ASP A 176 -3.91 -3.76 -7.80
C ASP A 176 -3.38 -4.38 -6.50
N LEU A 177 -4.30 -4.97 -5.72
CA LEU A 177 -3.96 -5.60 -4.44
C LEU A 177 -3.30 -6.99 -4.60
N ASP A 178 -3.30 -7.55 -5.81
CA ASP A 178 -2.65 -8.82 -6.12
C ASP A 178 -1.21 -8.62 -6.61
N GLY A 179 -0.88 -7.41 -7.08
CA GLY A 179 0.45 -6.99 -7.54
C GLY A 179 1.38 -6.44 -6.45
N VAL A 180 1.29 -6.94 -5.21
CA VAL A 180 2.10 -6.46 -4.08
C VAL A 180 3.53 -6.98 -4.17
N PHE A 181 4.50 -6.07 -4.06
CA PHE A 181 5.91 -6.43 -3.91
C PHE A 181 6.27 -6.46 -2.43
N PHE A 182 6.91 -7.51 -1.95
CA PHE A 182 7.26 -7.64 -0.53
C PHE A 182 8.57 -8.38 -0.33
N GLY A 183 9.24 -8.09 0.78
CA GLY A 183 10.52 -8.71 1.10
C GLY A 183 11.06 -8.30 2.45
N GLU A 184 12.17 -8.93 2.86
CA GLU A 184 12.82 -8.68 4.15
C GLU A 184 13.60 -7.35 4.17
N THR A 185 13.83 -6.74 3.00
CA THR A 185 14.50 -5.44 2.87
C THR A 185 13.74 -4.53 1.90
N ALA A 186 13.90 -3.21 2.08
CA ALA A 186 13.32 -2.23 1.16
C ALA A 186 13.84 -2.41 -0.27
N ASN A 187 15.12 -2.79 -0.42
CA ASN A 187 15.74 -3.02 -1.72
C ASN A 187 15.13 -4.20 -2.49
N ILE A 188 14.74 -5.29 -1.79
CA ILE A 188 14.05 -6.42 -2.45
C ILE A 188 12.74 -5.93 -3.10
N CYS A 189 11.89 -5.24 -2.34
CA CYS A 189 10.62 -4.73 -2.86
C CYS A 189 10.81 -3.77 -4.05
N HIS A 190 11.78 -2.86 -3.92
CA HIS A 190 12.05 -1.88 -4.96
C HIS A 190 12.67 -2.53 -6.20
N GLN A 191 13.57 -3.50 -6.05
CA GLN A 191 14.14 -4.22 -7.18
C GLN A 191 13.07 -4.99 -7.96
N GLU A 192 12.12 -5.65 -7.28
CA GLU A 192 11.02 -6.34 -7.95
C GLU A 192 10.12 -5.39 -8.74
N LEU A 193 9.83 -4.19 -8.20
CA LEU A 193 9.13 -3.15 -8.94
C LEU A 193 9.90 -2.76 -10.21
N LEU A 194 11.20 -2.48 -10.09
CA LEU A 194 12.04 -2.10 -11.23
C LEU A 194 12.10 -3.21 -12.28
N ASN A 195 12.19 -4.47 -11.86
CA ASN A 195 12.16 -5.63 -12.74
C ASN A 195 10.82 -5.75 -13.48
N SER A 196 9.69 -5.50 -12.81
CA SER A 196 8.36 -5.48 -13.44
C SER A 196 8.26 -4.38 -14.51
N ILE A 197 8.77 -3.19 -14.19
CA ILE A 197 8.82 -2.05 -15.11
C ILE A 197 9.66 -2.40 -16.34
N GLN A 198 10.88 -2.89 -16.14
CA GLN A 198 11.79 -3.30 -17.21
C GLN A 198 11.21 -4.43 -18.08
N GLY A 199 10.54 -5.42 -17.47
CA GLY A 199 9.88 -6.51 -18.19
C GLY A 199 8.70 -6.06 -19.05
N SER A 200 8.13 -4.90 -18.76
CA SER A 200 7.02 -4.31 -19.52
C SER A 200 7.49 -3.37 -20.65
N MET A 201 8.79 -3.08 -20.73
CA MET A 201 9.39 -2.27 -21.79
C MET A 201 9.57 -3.11 -23.06
N LYS A 202 9.06 -2.61 -24.19
CA LYS A 202 9.14 -3.30 -25.50
C LYS A 202 10.47 -3.12 -26.20
N ASP A 203 11.19 -2.03 -25.90
CA ASP A 203 12.45 -1.70 -26.57
C ASP A 203 13.65 -2.07 -25.69
N THR A 204 14.57 -2.82 -26.29
CA THR A 204 15.67 -3.54 -25.62
C THR A 204 16.84 -2.60 -25.30
N SER A 205 16.59 -1.50 -24.61
CA SER A 205 17.66 -0.79 -23.91
C SER A 205 17.66 -1.28 -22.47
N ARG A 206 18.51 -2.28 -22.16
CA ARG A 206 18.69 -2.83 -20.81
C ARG A 206 19.41 -1.82 -19.92
N VAL A 207 18.72 -0.74 -19.56
CA VAL A 207 19.22 0.23 -18.58
C VAL A 207 19.24 -0.46 -17.22
N SER A 208 20.41 -0.51 -16.60
CA SER A 208 20.58 -1.08 -15.27
C SER A 208 20.00 -0.11 -14.23
N LEU A 209 18.75 -0.34 -13.83
CA LEU A 209 18.09 0.37 -12.73
C LEU A 209 18.47 -0.32 -11.42
N GLN A 210 19.23 0.37 -10.57
CA GLN A 210 19.65 -0.15 -9.26
C GLN A 210 18.63 0.22 -8.19
N ALA A 211 18.22 -0.77 -7.39
CA ALA A 211 17.31 -0.52 -6.28
C ALA A 211 17.90 0.44 -5.22
N LYS A 212 17.10 1.46 -4.89
CA LYS A 212 17.28 2.39 -3.77
C LYS A 212 16.08 2.37 -2.83
N GLY A 213 15.85 1.22 -2.21
CA GLY A 213 14.63 0.90 -1.46
C GLY A 213 14.39 1.84 -0.29
N GLU A 214 15.39 2.14 0.53
CA GLU A 214 15.26 3.03 1.68
C GLU A 214 14.84 4.44 1.24
N SER A 215 15.40 4.93 0.11
CA SER A 215 14.98 6.18 -0.52
C SER A 215 13.58 6.10 -1.09
N PHE A 216 13.24 5.02 -1.79
CA PHE A 216 11.90 4.80 -2.32
C PHE A 216 10.83 4.74 -1.19
N PHE A 217 11.16 4.20 -0.03
CA PHE A 217 10.29 4.22 1.14
C PHE A 217 10.26 5.59 1.85
N GLY A 218 11.15 6.51 1.48
CA GLY A 218 11.27 7.87 2.05
C GLY A 218 12.05 7.94 3.36
N LEU A 219 12.71 6.86 3.76
CA LEU A 219 13.51 6.79 4.99
C LEU A 219 14.80 7.64 4.87
N SER A 220 15.26 7.87 3.65
CA SER A 220 16.39 8.77 3.31
C SER A 220 16.11 10.24 3.61
N ASN A 221 14.84 10.64 3.70
CA ASN A 221 14.50 12.05 3.80
C ASN A 221 14.97 12.63 5.14
N SER A 222 15.67 13.77 5.08
CA SER A 222 16.25 14.45 6.24
C SER A 222 15.24 14.71 7.36
N ARG A 223 13.99 15.05 7.00
CA ARG A 223 12.91 15.31 7.94
C ARG A 223 12.40 14.02 8.58
N VAL A 224 12.27 12.93 7.81
CA VAL A 224 11.93 11.60 8.35
C VAL A 224 12.99 11.13 9.33
N GLN A 225 14.26 11.21 8.94
CA GLN A 225 15.40 10.88 9.79
C GLN A 225 15.41 11.71 11.07
N SER A 226 15.23 13.03 10.99
CA SER A 226 15.18 13.92 12.16
C SER A 226 14.05 13.55 13.12
N LEU A 227 12.89 13.16 12.59
CA LEU A 227 11.77 12.73 13.42
C LEU A 227 12.05 11.37 14.08
N LEU A 228 12.71 10.44 13.39
CA LEU A 228 13.12 9.16 13.97
C LEU A 228 14.19 9.35 15.05
N LEU A 229 15.16 10.26 14.83
CA LEU A 229 16.18 10.62 15.84
C LEU A 229 15.57 11.27 17.09
N SER A 230 14.39 11.90 16.98
CA SER A 230 13.71 12.49 18.14
C SER A 230 13.08 11.46 19.07
N ASP A 231 12.98 10.20 18.65
CA ASP A 231 12.46 9.12 19.48
C ASP A 231 13.53 8.63 20.47
N PRO A 232 13.28 8.66 21.79
CA PRO A 232 14.28 8.29 22.80
C PRO A 232 14.72 6.82 22.72
N ARG A 233 13.92 5.96 22.08
CA ARG A 233 14.24 4.53 21.93
C ARG A 233 15.40 4.29 20.98
N ILE A 234 15.76 5.26 20.14
CA ILE A 234 16.83 5.10 19.16
C ILE A 234 18.19 4.86 19.81
N GLU A 235 18.42 5.38 21.02
CA GLU A 235 19.66 5.17 21.78
C GLU A 235 19.86 3.70 22.19
N GLN A 236 18.78 2.92 22.21
CA GLN A 236 18.80 1.49 22.56
C GLN A 236 19.07 0.59 21.34
N CYS A 237 19.11 1.16 20.12
CA CYS A 237 19.35 0.42 18.88
C CYS A 237 20.84 0.08 18.73
N VAL A 238 21.25 -1.09 19.22
CA VAL A 238 22.67 -1.50 19.31
C VAL A 238 23.46 -1.46 18.00
N LYS A 239 22.82 -1.67 16.85
CA LYS A 239 23.53 -1.63 15.55
C LYS A 239 23.60 -0.22 14.96
N PHE A 240 22.73 0.70 15.38
CA PHE A 240 22.56 2.00 14.73
C PHE A 240 23.68 2.97 15.12
N LYS A 241 24.32 3.58 14.12
CA LYS A 241 25.46 4.49 14.29
C LYS A 241 25.14 5.92 13.88
N GLY A 242 23.98 6.16 13.28
CA GLY A 242 23.56 7.44 12.75
C GLY A 242 23.32 7.39 11.24
N TYR A 243 22.54 8.36 10.75
CA TYR A 243 22.32 8.52 9.31
C TYR A 243 23.56 9.13 8.65
N SER A 244 23.89 8.67 7.43
CA SER A 244 24.96 9.30 6.64
C SER A 244 24.58 10.73 6.29
N ASN A 245 25.45 11.69 6.60
CA ASN A 245 25.22 13.13 6.40
C ASN A 245 25.54 13.57 4.96
N ASP A 246 25.09 12.78 3.98
CA ASP A 246 25.20 13.16 2.58
C ASP A 246 24.08 14.18 2.32
N ASN A 247 24.38 15.46 2.58
CA ASN A 247 23.55 16.66 2.37
C ASN A 247 23.08 16.86 0.90
N ILE A 248 23.14 15.82 0.08
CA ILE A 248 22.90 15.82 -1.35
C ILE A 248 21.64 15.02 -1.72
N ASN A 249 21.01 14.31 -0.77
CA ASN A 249 19.95 13.34 -1.08
C ASN A 249 18.66 13.93 -1.67
N GLU A 250 18.19 15.11 -1.25
CA GLU A 250 16.94 15.67 -1.81
C GLU A 250 17.07 16.13 -3.27
N MET A 251 18.26 16.56 -3.67
CA MET A 251 18.53 16.94 -5.06
C MET A 251 18.65 15.70 -5.96
N TYR A 252 19.18 14.58 -5.44
CA TYR A 252 19.36 13.34 -6.19
C TYR A 252 18.08 12.50 -6.37
N GLU A 253 17.13 12.51 -5.44
CA GLU A 253 15.88 11.74 -5.62
C GLU A 253 15.05 12.23 -6.82
N ASN A 254 15.17 13.51 -7.15
CA ASN A 254 14.44 14.12 -8.26
C ASN A 254 15.08 13.85 -9.62
N THR A 255 16.39 13.63 -9.67
CA THR A 255 17.16 13.36 -10.90
C THR A 255 17.38 11.87 -11.17
N ASP A 256 16.94 10.99 -10.27
CA ASP A 256 17.15 9.56 -10.40
C ASP A 256 15.94 8.88 -11.07
N PRO A 257 16.13 8.18 -12.20
CA PRO A 257 15.04 7.50 -12.89
C PRO A 257 14.43 6.35 -12.09
N THR A 258 15.07 5.87 -11.01
CA THR A 258 14.53 4.85 -10.10
C THR A 258 13.61 5.41 -9.03
N LEU A 259 13.62 6.74 -8.81
CA LEU A 259 12.87 7.40 -7.74
C LEU A 259 11.90 8.47 -8.28
N SER A 260 12.15 8.99 -9.48
CA SER A 260 11.37 10.04 -10.14
C SER A 260 10.67 9.51 -11.38
N PHE A 261 9.34 9.62 -11.41
CA PHE A 261 8.55 9.30 -12.60
C PHE A 261 8.95 10.16 -13.80
N ALA A 262 9.22 11.45 -13.57
CA ALA A 262 9.55 12.39 -14.64
C ALA A 262 10.86 12.01 -15.33
N GLU A 263 11.89 11.70 -14.54
CA GLU A 263 13.18 11.24 -15.07
C GLU A 263 13.03 9.91 -15.78
N LEU A 264 12.31 8.95 -15.19
CA LEU A 264 12.03 7.68 -15.86
C LEU A 264 11.38 7.88 -17.24
N GLN A 265 10.46 8.85 -17.41
CA GLN A 265 9.86 9.12 -18.71
C GLN A 265 10.86 9.62 -19.76
N ILE A 266 11.87 10.41 -19.35
CA ILE A 266 12.95 10.85 -20.24
C ILE A 266 13.73 9.65 -20.76
N TYR A 267 13.97 8.63 -19.91
CA TYR A 267 14.63 7.39 -20.32
C TYR A 267 13.78 6.47 -21.20
N LEU A 268 12.45 6.63 -21.17
CA LEU A 268 11.51 5.84 -21.97
C LEU A 268 11.20 6.45 -23.34
N THR A 269 11.68 7.67 -23.61
CA THR A 269 11.45 8.42 -24.85
C THR A 269 12.59 8.17 -25.84
#